data_AF-A0A7S0YRM7-F1
#
_entry.id   AF-A0A7S0YRM7-F1
#
_cell.length_a   1.000
_cell.length_b   1.000
_cell.length_c   1.000
_cell.angle_alpha   90.00
_cell.angle_beta   90.00
_cell.angle_gamma   90.00
#
_symmetry.space_group_name_H-M   'P 1'
#
loop_
_entity.id
_entity.type
_entity.pdbx_description
1 polymer ?
#
loop_
_entity_poly.entity_id
_entity_poly.type
_entity_poly.pdbx_seq_one_letter_code
_entity_poly.pdbx_strand_id
1 'polypeptide(L)'
;MQSNRIVVAGGGLAGLTAALTAGDEILKARNGNSKGAASTWDVLIIDKEPRLGGNSAKASSGINCLDVDGQYLDSEDLFVSDTLKSGRGESRESLVRALVSSSHAALDWLESRGGVRLDAVTILGGHSVPRSRTPTSGANVGFAIMSRLIDSVSKHPVLRVRLSTSLKSVIASSENEKKKEKEKEKEDVDANPNANTANTTPTSTPNPSTIQAVVLQSPQGEETLPCAALILATGGFAANPAAALPFLPPSQILRVPPATTNGDWASGDALGLAAALGAKLEGVDRIQIHPTGFVDLNHPTARSKFLAPEKLRGVGGVLLDPISGRRFVDELDTRERVTAAIAALAEEREGEGEDKKAGKGKEEIKEEIKEKIKEEIKKEIKEEIKKEIKEEIKK
;
A
#
# COMPACT_ATOMS: atom_id res chain seq x y z
N MET A 1 30.70 3.63 17.81
CA MET A 1 30.97 4.41 16.57
C MET A 1 29.65 4.64 15.86
N GLN A 2 29.29 5.88 15.53
CA GLN A 2 28.07 6.18 14.79
C GLN A 2 28.26 5.74 13.33
N SER A 3 27.35 4.93 12.81
CA SER A 3 27.41 4.40 11.45
C SER A 3 26.79 5.38 10.46
N ASN A 4 27.50 5.73 9.39
CA ASN A 4 26.96 6.57 8.31
C ASN A 4 26.13 5.71 7.34
N ARG A 5 25.07 5.08 7.84
CA ARG A 5 24.18 4.23 7.05
C ARG A 5 22.72 4.54 7.34
N ILE A 6 21.94 4.67 6.27
CA ILE A 6 20.47 4.67 6.32
C ILE A 6 20.00 3.26 5.94
N VAL A 7 19.14 2.66 6.74
CA VAL A 7 18.47 1.39 6.39
C VAL A 7 17.03 1.68 5.97
N VAL A 8 16.62 1.17 4.82
CA VAL A 8 15.25 1.23 4.33
C VAL A 8 14.67 -0.17 4.35
N ALA A 9 13.66 -0.40 5.20
CA ALA A 9 12.98 -1.68 5.32
C ALA A 9 11.76 -1.74 4.39
N GLY A 10 11.86 -2.52 3.31
CA GLY A 10 10.83 -2.70 2.29
C GLY A 10 11.25 -2.14 0.93
N GLY A 11 11.20 -3.00 -0.10
CA GLY A 11 11.56 -2.71 -1.48
C GLY A 11 10.38 -2.36 -2.39
N GLY A 12 9.30 -1.84 -1.82
CA GLY A 12 8.16 -1.29 -2.57
C GLY A 12 8.39 0.14 -3.06
N LEU A 13 7.39 0.75 -3.69
CA LEU A 13 7.48 2.10 -4.27
C LEU A 13 8.00 3.15 -3.27
N ALA A 14 7.45 3.16 -2.05
CA ALA A 14 7.85 4.08 -1.00
C ALA A 14 9.31 3.90 -0.60
N GLY A 15 9.76 2.65 -0.41
CA GLY A 15 11.12 2.35 0.00
C GLY A 15 12.15 2.67 -1.07
N LEU A 16 11.89 2.30 -2.33
CA LEU A 16 12.80 2.64 -3.42
C LEU A 16 12.89 4.16 -3.64
N THR A 17 11.76 4.87 -3.56
CA THR A 17 11.74 6.34 -3.69
C THR A 17 12.52 7.01 -2.56
N ALA A 18 12.31 6.58 -1.31
CA ALA A 18 13.06 7.09 -0.16
C ALA A 18 14.57 6.82 -0.29
N ALA A 19 14.94 5.59 -0.70
CA ALA A 19 16.33 5.22 -0.89
C ALA A 19 17.01 6.02 -1.99
N LEU A 20 16.37 6.14 -3.16
CA LEU A 20 16.88 6.95 -4.28
C LEU A 20 17.06 8.41 -3.89
N THR A 21 16.05 9.00 -3.24
CA THR A 21 16.12 10.40 -2.77
C THR A 21 17.28 10.60 -1.80
N ALA A 22 17.41 9.74 -0.78
CA ALA A 22 18.52 9.80 0.16
C ALA A 22 19.88 9.59 -0.53
N GLY A 23 19.94 8.66 -1.47
CA GLY A 23 21.12 8.40 -2.29
C GLY A 23 21.57 9.62 -3.09
N ASP A 24 20.64 10.31 -3.75
CA ASP A 24 20.95 11.50 -4.53
C ASP A 24 21.49 12.63 -3.64
N GLU A 25 20.89 12.85 -2.47
CA GLU A 25 21.35 13.86 -1.52
C GLU A 25 22.75 13.53 -0.99
N ILE A 26 23.06 12.26 -0.75
CA ILE A 26 24.42 11.82 -0.42
C ILE A 26 25.40 12.18 -1.55
N LEU A 27 25.04 11.93 -2.81
CA LEU A 27 25.89 12.24 -3.96
C LEU A 27 26.07 13.75 -4.17
N LYS A 28 25.00 14.54 -4.03
CA LYS A 28 25.06 16.01 -4.07
C LYS A 28 26.00 16.54 -2.99
N ALA A 29 25.88 16.04 -1.76
CA ALA A 29 26.77 16.43 -0.66
C ALA A 29 28.24 16.03 -0.91
N ARG A 30 28.50 14.90 -1.58
CA ARG A 30 29.87 14.51 -1.98
C ARG A 30 30.46 15.47 -3.02
N ASN A 31 29.68 15.84 -4.02
CA ASN A 31 30.14 16.69 -5.12
C ASN A 31 30.29 18.18 -4.72
N GLY A 32 29.50 18.64 -3.73
CA GLY A 32 29.58 20.00 -3.21
C GLY A 32 30.74 20.26 -2.23
N ASN A 33 31.45 19.21 -1.77
CA ASN A 33 32.44 19.33 -0.72
C ASN A 33 33.86 19.48 -1.30
N SER A 34 34.28 20.71 -1.60
CA SER A 34 35.61 21.06 -2.10
C SER A 34 36.77 20.90 -1.09
N LYS A 35 36.48 20.39 0.13
CA LYS A 35 37.46 20.20 1.23
C LYS A 35 37.82 18.73 1.54
N GLY A 36 37.56 17.79 0.62
CA GLY A 36 38.25 16.49 0.61
C GLY A 36 37.76 15.39 1.57
N ALA A 37 36.71 15.60 2.37
CA ALA A 37 36.04 14.51 3.08
C ALA A 37 34.84 14.01 2.25
N ALA A 38 35.06 12.97 1.45
CA ALA A 38 33.97 12.28 0.76
C ALA A 38 33.01 11.69 1.82
N SER A 39 31.74 12.09 1.79
CA SER A 39 30.71 11.54 2.68
C SER A 39 30.72 10.01 2.58
N THR A 40 30.96 9.32 3.70
CA THR A 40 30.98 7.85 3.77
C THR A 40 29.56 7.26 3.88
N TRP A 41 28.53 8.09 3.73
CA TRP A 41 27.15 7.67 3.82
C TRP A 41 26.76 6.71 2.71
N ASP A 42 25.99 5.68 3.06
CA ASP A 42 25.31 4.78 2.14
C ASP A 42 23.87 4.51 2.57
N VAL A 43 23.11 3.89 1.67
CA VAL A 43 21.75 3.44 1.96
C VAL A 43 21.65 1.95 1.66
N LEU A 44 21.18 1.19 2.64
CA LEU A 44 20.88 -0.22 2.50
C LEU A 44 19.37 -0.42 2.44
N ILE A 45 18.88 -0.93 1.31
CA ILE A 45 17.52 -1.43 1.17
C ILE A 45 17.51 -2.90 1.58
N ILE A 46 16.62 -3.27 2.49
CA ILE A 46 16.33 -4.67 2.82
C ILE A 46 14.91 -5.00 2.38
N ASP A 47 14.72 -6.21 1.86
CA ASP A 47 13.39 -6.76 1.59
C ASP A 47 13.36 -8.22 2.03
N LYS A 48 12.29 -8.62 2.72
CA LYS A 48 12.11 -10.00 3.18
C LYS A 48 11.79 -10.95 2.02
N GLU A 49 11.31 -10.42 0.91
CA GLU A 49 11.01 -11.19 -0.29
C GLU A 49 12.27 -11.40 -1.14
N PRO A 50 12.31 -12.45 -1.97
CA PRO A 50 13.43 -12.71 -2.89
C PRO A 50 13.48 -11.73 -4.07
N ARG A 51 12.54 -10.78 -4.17
CA ARG A 51 12.44 -9.76 -5.22
C ARG A 51 11.84 -8.47 -4.66
N LEU A 52 12.28 -7.32 -5.19
CA LEU A 52 11.69 -6.01 -4.91
C LEU A 52 10.31 -5.87 -5.60
N GLY A 53 9.48 -4.95 -5.13
CA GLY A 53 8.18 -4.65 -5.75
C GLY A 53 7.02 -4.58 -4.77
N GLY A 54 6.88 -5.61 -3.94
CA GLY A 54 5.73 -5.78 -3.06
C GLY A 54 4.39 -5.61 -3.79
N ASN A 55 3.39 -5.05 -3.11
CA ASN A 55 2.11 -4.73 -3.75
C ASN A 55 2.21 -3.56 -4.75
N SER A 56 3.24 -2.72 -4.67
CA SER A 56 3.42 -1.61 -5.61
C SER A 56 3.57 -2.11 -7.04
N ALA A 57 4.29 -3.21 -7.25
CA ALA A 57 4.44 -3.84 -8.56
C ALA A 57 3.14 -4.45 -9.12
N LYS A 58 2.12 -4.65 -8.26
CA LYS A 58 0.81 -5.20 -8.62
C LYS A 58 -0.24 -4.11 -8.89
N ALA A 59 0.09 -2.83 -8.69
CA ALA A 59 -0.84 -1.73 -8.90
C ALA A 59 -1.27 -1.64 -10.37
N SER A 60 -2.57 -1.47 -10.62
CA SER A 60 -3.14 -1.59 -11.97
C SER A 60 -3.71 -0.30 -12.55
N SER A 61 -4.52 0.43 -11.77
CA SER A 61 -5.41 1.46 -12.33
C SER A 61 -4.71 2.78 -12.67
N GLY A 62 -3.85 3.28 -11.79
CA GLY A 62 -3.10 4.52 -12.03
C GLY A 62 -2.49 5.11 -10.77
N ILE A 63 -1.76 6.21 -10.94
CA ILE A 63 -1.32 7.12 -9.88
C ILE A 63 -2.10 8.43 -10.00
N ASN A 64 -2.70 8.91 -8.92
CA ASN A 64 -3.44 10.17 -8.97
C ASN A 64 -2.48 11.35 -8.99
N CYS A 65 -2.68 12.28 -9.91
CA CYS A 65 -1.85 13.48 -10.07
C CYS A 65 -2.74 14.67 -10.44
N LEU A 66 -2.56 15.79 -9.75
CA LEU A 66 -3.23 17.04 -10.07
C LEU A 66 -3.00 17.42 -11.54
N ASP A 67 -4.09 17.73 -12.24
CA ASP A 67 -4.01 18.24 -13.59
C ASP A 67 -3.68 19.74 -13.60
N VAL A 68 -2.39 20.06 -13.75
CA VAL A 68 -1.91 21.44 -13.82
C VAL A 68 -2.05 22.05 -15.23
N ASP A 69 -2.24 21.20 -16.25
CA ASP A 69 -2.36 21.63 -17.65
C ASP A 69 -3.77 22.16 -17.99
N GLY A 70 -4.73 21.99 -17.07
CA GLY A 70 -6.10 22.48 -17.21
C GLY A 70 -6.96 21.72 -18.21
N GLN A 71 -6.60 20.49 -18.57
CA GLN A 71 -7.37 19.63 -19.48
C GLN A 71 -8.69 19.17 -18.86
N TYR A 72 -8.74 18.96 -17.54
CA TYR A 72 -9.87 18.34 -16.84
C TYR A 72 -10.53 19.23 -15.78
N LEU A 73 -10.23 20.54 -15.76
CA LEU A 73 -10.74 21.50 -14.77
C LEU A 73 -10.48 21.03 -13.32
N ASP A 74 -9.34 20.39 -13.06
CA ASP A 74 -8.94 19.96 -11.72
C ASP A 74 -8.40 21.14 -10.89
N SER A 75 -8.39 20.98 -9.57
CA SER A 75 -7.76 21.93 -8.66
C SER A 75 -7.30 21.23 -7.38
N GLU A 76 -6.35 21.85 -6.67
CA GLU A 76 -5.91 21.32 -5.38
C GLU A 76 -7.08 21.17 -4.41
N ASP A 77 -7.94 22.18 -4.29
CA ASP A 77 -9.08 22.13 -3.37
C ASP A 77 -10.10 21.05 -3.74
N LEU A 78 -10.36 20.86 -5.04
CA LEU A 78 -11.25 19.79 -5.50
C LEU A 78 -10.65 18.40 -5.19
N PHE A 79 -9.37 18.20 -5.46
CA PHE A 79 -8.69 16.93 -5.20
C PHE A 79 -8.56 16.65 -3.69
N VAL A 80 -8.27 17.67 -2.87
CA VAL A 80 -8.31 17.58 -1.41
C VAL A 80 -9.72 17.21 -0.94
N SER A 81 -10.76 17.86 -1.47
CA SER A 81 -12.15 17.61 -1.11
C SER A 81 -12.58 16.16 -1.43
N ASP A 82 -12.29 15.67 -2.64
CA ASP A 82 -12.57 14.29 -3.05
C ASP A 82 -11.89 13.27 -2.13
N THR A 83 -10.63 13.56 -1.74
CA THR A 83 -9.85 12.69 -0.86
C THR A 83 -10.41 12.67 0.56
N LEU A 84 -10.72 13.84 1.13
CA LEU A 84 -11.30 13.95 2.48
C LEU A 84 -12.70 13.33 2.57
N LYS A 85 -13.52 13.52 1.53
CA LYS A 85 -14.85 12.92 1.40
C LYS A 85 -14.75 11.40 1.35
N SER A 86 -13.86 10.86 0.53
CA SER A 86 -13.59 9.41 0.45
C SER A 86 -13.04 8.84 1.75
N GLY A 87 -12.25 9.63 2.48
CA GLY A 87 -11.74 9.30 3.82
C GLY A 87 -12.72 9.55 4.97
N ARG A 88 -13.97 9.96 4.69
CA ARG A 88 -15.05 10.17 5.67
C ARG A 88 -14.69 11.08 6.86
N GLY A 89 -13.83 12.07 6.62
CA GLY A 89 -13.39 13.02 7.65
C GLY A 89 -12.33 12.48 8.62
N GLU A 90 -11.80 11.27 8.38
CA GLU A 90 -10.76 10.66 9.22
C GLU A 90 -9.35 10.87 8.67
N SER A 91 -9.28 11.31 7.42
CA SER A 91 -8.01 11.69 6.82
C SER A 91 -7.48 12.96 7.47
N ARG A 92 -6.20 12.94 7.87
CA ARG A 92 -5.50 14.14 8.34
C ARG A 92 -5.29 15.10 7.19
N GLU A 93 -6.01 16.22 7.20
CA GLU A 93 -6.01 17.19 6.11
C GLU A 93 -4.59 17.68 5.74
N SER A 94 -3.71 17.89 6.72
CA SER A 94 -2.32 18.28 6.46
C SER A 94 -1.56 17.28 5.59
N LEU A 95 -1.81 15.98 5.76
CA LEU A 95 -1.20 14.93 4.95
C LEU A 95 -1.85 14.82 3.57
N VAL A 96 -3.17 15.02 3.50
CA VAL A 96 -3.89 15.07 2.22
C VAL A 96 -3.41 16.24 1.37
N ARG A 97 -3.25 17.43 1.97
CA ARG A 97 -2.71 18.60 1.27
C ARG A 97 -1.28 18.36 0.79
N ALA A 98 -0.42 17.78 1.63
CA ALA A 98 0.94 17.43 1.22
C ALA A 98 0.96 16.42 0.05
N LEU A 99 0.05 15.43 0.06
CA LEU A 99 -0.12 14.47 -1.02
C LEU A 99 -0.52 15.17 -2.33
N VAL A 100 -1.54 16.02 -2.27
CA VAL A 100 -2.10 16.70 -3.44
C VAL A 100 -1.11 17.71 -4.01
N SER A 101 -0.56 18.60 -3.18
CA SER A 101 0.37 19.66 -3.63
C SER A 101 1.69 19.11 -4.17
N SER A 102 2.11 17.92 -3.72
CA SER A 102 3.33 17.28 -4.22
C SER A 102 3.07 16.32 -5.38
N SER A 103 1.81 16.08 -5.76
CA SER A 103 1.47 15.02 -6.71
C SER A 103 2.06 15.23 -8.10
N HIS A 104 2.07 16.48 -8.59
CA HIS A 104 2.66 16.82 -9.88
C HIS A 104 4.18 16.66 -9.88
N ALA A 105 4.87 17.23 -8.88
CA ALA A 105 6.33 17.08 -8.74
C ALA A 105 6.76 15.60 -8.57
N ALA A 106 5.93 14.79 -7.91
CA ALA A 106 6.17 13.35 -7.79
C ALA A 106 6.03 12.62 -9.13
N LEU A 107 5.05 13.02 -9.96
CA LEU A 107 4.91 12.51 -11.32
C LEU A 107 6.15 12.88 -12.16
N ASP A 108 6.53 14.16 -12.19
CA ASP A 108 7.71 14.63 -12.92
C ASP A 108 8.98 13.89 -12.51
N TRP A 109 9.18 13.67 -11.20
CA TRP A 109 10.31 12.93 -10.68
C TRP A 109 10.34 11.48 -11.17
N LEU A 110 9.19 10.82 -11.25
CA LEU A 110 9.08 9.45 -11.79
C LEU A 110 9.41 9.41 -13.28
N GLU A 111 8.87 10.35 -14.06
CA GLU A 111 9.10 10.44 -15.51
C GLU A 111 10.56 10.77 -15.81
N SER A 112 11.17 11.71 -15.07
CA SER A 112 12.55 12.14 -15.26
C SER A 112 13.58 11.09 -14.86
N ARG A 113 13.27 10.22 -13.88
CA ARG A 113 14.20 9.21 -13.37
C ARG A 113 14.10 7.87 -14.10
N GLY A 114 12.90 7.52 -14.56
CA GLY A 114 12.62 6.20 -15.10
C GLY A 114 12.25 6.17 -16.57
N GLY A 115 11.97 7.32 -17.19
CA GLY A 115 11.35 7.35 -18.52
C GLY A 115 10.00 6.62 -18.55
N VAL A 116 9.34 6.47 -17.39
CA VAL A 116 7.97 5.99 -17.32
C VAL A 116 7.11 7.08 -17.91
N ARG A 117 6.33 6.77 -18.95
CA ARG A 117 5.37 7.71 -19.53
C ARG A 117 3.99 7.36 -19.02
N LEU A 118 3.37 8.27 -18.29
CA LEU A 118 2.04 8.09 -17.68
C LEU A 118 1.01 9.03 -18.32
N ASP A 119 1.03 9.08 -19.65
CA ASP A 119 0.27 10.08 -20.42
C ASP A 119 -1.25 9.84 -20.39
N ALA A 120 -1.70 8.60 -20.25
CA ALA A 120 -3.14 8.29 -20.27
C ALA A 120 -3.79 8.65 -18.92
N VAL A 121 -4.94 9.31 -18.99
CA VAL A 121 -5.72 9.74 -17.83
C VAL A 121 -7.05 9.01 -17.80
N THR A 122 -7.45 8.54 -16.63
CA THR A 122 -8.77 7.96 -16.40
C THR A 122 -9.40 8.52 -15.12
N ILE A 123 -10.71 8.36 -15.02
CA ILE A 123 -11.46 8.62 -13.80
C ILE A 123 -11.58 7.32 -13.00
N LEU A 124 -11.45 7.41 -11.68
CA LEU A 124 -11.65 6.31 -10.76
C LEU A 124 -12.74 6.69 -9.75
N GLY A 125 -13.20 5.72 -8.97
CA GLY A 125 -14.33 5.93 -8.07
C GLY A 125 -14.02 6.98 -7.01
N GLY A 126 -15.00 7.83 -6.71
CA GLY A 126 -14.88 8.92 -5.74
C GLY A 126 -14.15 10.18 -6.23
N HIS A 127 -13.64 10.20 -7.46
CA HIS A 127 -13.09 11.42 -8.07
C HIS A 127 -14.17 12.23 -8.78
N SER A 128 -14.10 13.56 -8.63
CA SER A 128 -14.96 14.50 -9.35
C SER A 128 -14.51 14.73 -10.80
N VAL A 129 -13.21 14.57 -11.10
CA VAL A 129 -12.64 14.71 -12.45
C VAL A 129 -11.57 13.65 -12.74
N PRO A 130 -11.27 13.34 -14.01
CA PRO A 130 -10.18 12.44 -14.37
C PRO A 130 -8.81 12.96 -13.90
N ARG A 131 -8.08 12.14 -13.13
CA ARG A 131 -6.75 12.49 -12.62
C ARG A 131 -5.83 11.30 -12.36
N SER A 132 -6.26 10.09 -12.70
CA SER A 132 -5.48 8.88 -12.50
C SER A 132 -4.63 8.61 -13.74
N ARG A 133 -3.32 8.82 -13.61
CA ARG A 133 -2.32 8.67 -14.67
C ARG A 133 -1.85 7.23 -14.79
N THR A 134 -1.72 6.72 -16.01
CA THR A 134 -1.33 5.34 -16.32
C THR A 134 -0.59 5.31 -17.67
N PRO A 135 0.23 4.28 -17.96
CA PRO A 135 0.77 4.12 -19.30
C PRO A 135 -0.34 4.01 -20.36
N THR A 136 -0.11 4.59 -21.54
CA THR A 136 -1.03 4.50 -22.69
C THR A 136 -1.16 3.07 -23.22
N SER A 137 -0.10 2.29 -23.11
CA SER A 137 -0.06 0.89 -23.54
C SER A 137 1.01 0.11 -22.76
N GLY A 138 0.95 -1.22 -22.83
CA GLY A 138 1.98 -2.09 -22.28
C GLY A 138 1.68 -2.57 -20.86
N ALA A 139 2.67 -2.53 -19.99
CA ALA A 139 2.52 -3.08 -18.64
C ALA A 139 1.58 -2.25 -17.76
N ASN A 140 1.01 -2.88 -16.74
CA ASN A 140 0.27 -2.16 -15.71
C ASN A 140 1.16 -1.09 -15.03
N VAL A 141 0.52 -0.04 -14.49
CA VAL A 141 1.21 1.12 -13.92
C VAL A 141 2.22 0.75 -12.84
N GLY A 142 1.89 -0.24 -11.99
CA GLY A 142 2.74 -0.69 -10.90
C GLY A 142 4.04 -1.28 -11.39
N PHE A 143 3.97 -2.22 -12.33
CA PHE A 143 5.14 -2.80 -12.97
C PHE A 143 5.94 -1.76 -13.76
N ALA A 144 5.27 -0.88 -14.50
CA ALA A 144 5.91 0.17 -15.28
C ALA A 144 6.77 1.09 -14.39
N ILE A 145 6.23 1.54 -13.26
CA ILE A 145 6.96 2.37 -12.30
C ILE A 145 8.06 1.55 -11.60
N MET A 146 7.71 0.40 -11.02
CA MET A 146 8.65 -0.37 -10.20
C MET A 146 9.84 -0.87 -11.00
N SER A 147 9.65 -1.35 -12.22
CA SER A 147 10.75 -1.84 -13.07
C SER A 147 11.80 -0.76 -13.31
N ARG A 148 11.39 0.50 -13.50
CA ARG A 148 12.31 1.63 -13.69
C ARG A 148 13.01 2.03 -12.41
N LEU A 149 12.29 2.09 -11.28
CA LEU A 149 12.92 2.40 -10.00
C LEU A 149 13.91 1.31 -9.57
N ILE A 150 13.61 0.03 -9.81
CA ILE A 150 14.53 -1.08 -9.56
C ILE A 150 15.79 -0.92 -10.42
N ASP A 151 15.64 -0.58 -11.70
CA ASP A 151 16.77 -0.29 -12.59
C ASP A 151 17.60 0.91 -12.09
N SER A 152 16.96 2.01 -11.70
CA SER A 152 17.65 3.17 -11.11
C SER A 152 18.40 2.81 -9.83
N VAL A 153 17.80 2.01 -8.95
CA VAL A 153 18.45 1.53 -7.72
C VAL A 153 19.68 0.68 -8.04
N SER A 154 19.58 -0.23 -9.02
CA SER A 154 20.69 -1.10 -9.41
C SER A 154 21.92 -0.34 -9.94
N LYS A 155 21.70 0.84 -10.53
CA LYS A 155 22.72 1.71 -11.10
C LYS A 155 23.23 2.76 -10.11
N HIS A 156 22.57 2.92 -8.95
CA HIS A 156 22.90 3.98 -8.02
C HIS A 156 24.18 3.63 -7.21
N PRO A 157 25.22 4.47 -7.22
CA PRO A 157 26.55 4.11 -6.70
C PRO A 157 26.60 3.87 -5.18
N VAL A 158 25.69 4.49 -4.42
CA VAL A 158 25.64 4.41 -2.94
C VAL A 158 24.47 3.59 -2.39
N LEU A 159 23.62 3.02 -3.25
CA LEU A 159 22.57 2.12 -2.79
C LEU A 159 23.06 0.68 -2.79
N ARG A 160 22.65 -0.07 -1.78
CA ARG A 160 22.86 -1.52 -1.69
C ARG A 160 21.51 -2.18 -1.41
N VAL A 161 21.32 -3.39 -1.92
CA VAL A 161 20.09 -4.15 -1.75
C VAL A 161 20.43 -5.51 -1.13
N ARG A 162 19.69 -5.91 -0.10
CA ARG A 162 19.70 -7.29 0.45
C ARG A 162 18.28 -7.85 0.41
N LEU A 163 18.09 -8.88 -0.41
CA LEU A 163 16.83 -9.60 -0.55
C LEU A 163 16.77 -10.76 0.43
N SER A 164 15.59 -11.35 0.61
CA SER A 164 15.35 -12.40 1.60
C SER A 164 15.83 -12.02 3.00
N THR A 165 15.79 -10.73 3.35
CA THR A 165 16.33 -10.18 4.60
C THR A 165 15.24 -9.35 5.28
N SER A 166 14.75 -9.79 6.43
CA SER A 166 13.73 -9.08 7.19
C SER A 166 14.34 -8.27 8.35
N LEU A 167 13.64 -7.21 8.73
CA LEU A 167 13.93 -6.47 9.97
C LEU A 167 13.31 -7.23 11.15
N LYS A 168 14.15 -7.68 12.08
CA LYS A 168 13.73 -8.45 13.27
C LYS A 168 13.48 -7.56 14.48
N SER A 169 14.41 -6.65 14.78
CA SER A 169 14.28 -5.69 15.87
C SER A 169 15.15 -4.45 15.64
N VAL A 170 14.99 -3.45 16.50
CA VAL A 170 15.76 -2.19 16.47
C VAL A 170 16.41 -1.99 17.82
N ILE A 171 17.68 -1.62 17.81
CA ILE A 171 18.44 -1.23 18.99
C ILE A 171 18.46 0.30 19.03
N ALA A 172 17.87 0.87 20.06
CA ALA A 172 17.81 2.30 20.28
C ALA A 172 18.22 2.64 21.71
N SER A 173 18.88 3.79 21.89
CA SER A 173 19.24 4.26 23.23
C SER A 173 18.01 4.78 23.96
N SER A 174 17.89 4.44 25.25
CA SER A 174 16.90 5.07 26.11
C SER A 174 17.35 6.47 26.55
N GLU A 175 16.43 7.44 26.66
CA GLU A 175 16.75 8.75 27.25
C GLU A 175 17.24 8.65 28.70
N ASN A 176 16.82 7.60 29.43
CA ASN A 176 17.18 7.37 30.82
C ASN A 176 18.65 6.96 31.03
N GLU A 177 19.31 6.36 30.03
CA GLU A 177 20.75 6.05 30.13
C GLU A 177 21.61 7.30 30.01
N LYS A 178 21.26 8.24 29.13
CA LYS A 178 21.95 9.54 29.02
C LYS A 178 21.76 10.42 30.27
N LYS A 179 20.62 10.28 30.99
CA LYS A 179 20.42 10.92 32.29
C LYS A 179 21.24 10.25 33.39
N LYS A 180 21.30 8.91 33.45
CA LYS A 180 22.15 8.19 34.42
C LYS A 180 23.65 8.43 34.23
N GLU A 181 24.13 8.62 33.00
CA GLU A 181 25.52 9.01 32.75
C GLU A 181 25.80 10.46 33.20
N LYS A 182 24.86 11.40 32.96
CA LYS A 182 24.99 12.78 33.44
C LYS A 182 24.77 12.95 34.95
N GLU A 183 24.03 12.04 35.59
CA GLU A 183 23.85 12.01 37.05
C GLU A 183 25.03 11.33 37.74
N LYS A 184 25.63 10.27 37.15
CA LYS A 184 26.90 9.71 37.64
C LYS A 184 28.08 10.69 37.55
N GLU A 185 28.11 11.59 36.57
CA GLU A 185 29.10 12.69 36.52
C GLU A 185 28.80 13.83 37.51
N LYS A 186 27.61 13.87 38.11
CA LYS A 186 27.23 14.86 39.13
C LYS A 186 27.22 14.32 40.57
N GLU A 187 27.16 13.00 40.76
CA GLU A 187 27.17 12.36 42.09
C GLU A 187 28.56 12.27 42.74
N ASP A 188 29.65 12.64 42.03
CA ASP A 188 30.99 12.75 42.64
C ASP A 188 31.27 14.12 43.30
N VAL A 189 30.26 15.00 43.47
CA VAL A 189 30.49 16.35 44.05
C VAL A 189 29.55 16.78 45.19
N ASP A 190 28.44 16.12 45.52
CA ASP A 190 27.70 16.54 46.74
C ASP A 190 26.83 15.44 47.35
N ALA A 191 27.25 14.99 48.54
CA ALA A 191 26.44 14.16 49.43
C ALA A 191 25.78 15.04 50.50
N ASN A 192 24.45 15.19 50.46
CA ASN A 192 23.67 15.63 51.61
C ASN A 192 22.30 14.92 51.65
N PRO A 193 21.93 14.21 52.74
CA PRO A 193 20.72 13.40 52.79
C PRO A 193 19.59 14.14 53.49
N ASN A 194 18.58 14.62 52.73
CA ASN A 194 17.19 14.68 53.21
C ASN A 194 16.24 15.22 52.13
N ALA A 195 15.30 14.41 51.66
CA ALA A 195 13.89 14.80 51.51
C ALA A 195 13.01 13.61 51.08
N ASN A 196 11.81 13.65 51.64
CA ASN A 196 10.80 12.61 51.69
C ASN A 196 10.11 12.29 50.35
N THR A 197 9.64 11.05 50.27
CA THR A 197 8.75 10.41 49.30
C THR A 197 7.38 11.07 49.16
N ALA A 198 6.85 11.19 47.93
CA ALA A 198 5.56 10.62 47.51
C ALA A 198 5.17 11.05 46.08
N ASN A 199 4.32 10.22 45.45
CA ASN A 199 3.68 10.33 44.13
C ASN A 199 4.54 10.04 42.88
N THR A 200 4.56 8.77 42.48
CA THR A 200 4.79 8.35 41.09
C THR A 200 3.54 7.70 40.51
N THR A 201 2.80 8.48 39.72
CA THR A 201 1.89 7.98 38.68
C THR A 201 2.75 7.33 37.58
N PRO A 202 2.36 6.21 36.95
CA PRO A 202 3.19 5.57 35.93
C PRO A 202 3.10 6.35 34.61
N THR A 203 3.96 7.34 34.44
CA THR A 203 4.14 8.09 33.18
C THR A 203 5.59 8.00 32.72
N SER A 204 5.88 7.08 31.81
CA SER A 204 6.69 7.33 30.60
C SER A 204 6.82 6.03 29.81
N THR A 205 6.13 5.92 28.68
CA THR A 205 6.56 5.03 27.60
C THR A 205 7.95 5.50 27.15
N PRO A 206 8.95 4.61 27.00
CA PRO A 206 10.28 5.01 26.55
C PRO A 206 10.17 5.66 25.17
N ASN A 207 10.58 6.92 25.05
CA ASN A 207 10.80 7.56 23.76
C ASN A 207 12.27 7.25 23.38
N PRO A 208 12.54 6.37 22.40
CA PRO A 208 13.93 6.09 22.01
C PRO A 208 14.52 7.36 21.36
N SER A 209 15.48 8.00 22.04
CA SER A 209 16.01 9.28 21.56
C SER A 209 16.99 9.16 20.39
N THR A 210 17.49 7.95 20.06
CA THR A 210 18.33 7.74 18.88
C THR A 210 18.40 6.26 18.50
N ILE A 211 18.10 5.91 17.24
CA ILE A 211 18.38 4.58 16.68
C ILE A 211 19.89 4.39 16.58
N GLN A 212 20.38 3.21 16.97
CA GLN A 212 21.81 2.87 16.94
C GLN A 212 22.11 1.74 15.96
N ALA A 213 21.25 0.73 15.90
CA ALA A 213 21.41 -0.42 15.03
C ALA A 213 20.06 -1.09 14.73
N VAL A 214 20.06 -1.93 13.71
CA VAL A 214 18.96 -2.85 13.40
C VAL A 214 19.45 -4.28 13.50
N VAL A 215 18.56 -5.18 13.89
CA VAL A 215 18.79 -6.62 13.85
C VAL A 215 18.07 -7.16 12.62
N LEU A 216 18.84 -7.76 11.72
CA LEU A 216 18.38 -8.32 10.45
C LEU A 216 18.34 -9.84 10.55
N GLN A 217 17.34 -10.45 9.92
CA GLN A 217 17.23 -11.90 9.76
C GLN A 217 17.32 -12.25 8.27
N SER A 218 18.28 -13.08 7.90
CA SER A 218 18.42 -13.64 6.55
C SER A 218 18.52 -15.18 6.62
N PRO A 219 18.58 -15.90 5.47
CA PRO A 219 18.85 -17.34 5.45
C PRO A 219 20.21 -17.72 6.04
N GLN A 220 21.15 -16.77 6.11
CA GLN A 220 22.49 -16.98 6.68
C GLN A 220 22.51 -16.83 8.21
N GLY A 221 21.43 -16.32 8.80
CA GLY A 221 21.29 -16.11 10.23
C GLY A 221 20.91 -14.68 10.58
N GLU A 222 21.16 -14.35 11.85
CA GLU A 222 20.89 -13.03 12.40
C GLU A 222 22.16 -12.16 12.36
N GLU A 223 22.01 -10.90 11.98
CA GLU A 223 23.08 -9.91 11.95
C GLU A 223 22.63 -8.63 12.63
N THR A 224 23.44 -8.11 13.54
CA THR A 224 23.26 -6.75 14.07
C THR A 224 24.03 -5.76 13.20
N LEU A 225 23.32 -4.80 12.62
CA LEU A 225 23.89 -3.81 11.71
C LEU A 225 23.73 -2.39 12.26
N PRO A 226 24.84 -1.69 12.58
CA PRO A 226 24.81 -0.28 12.96
C PRO A 226 24.22 0.63 11.86
N CYS A 227 23.32 1.53 12.22
CA CYS A 227 22.74 2.52 11.31
C CYS A 227 22.42 3.83 12.03
N ALA A 228 22.53 4.96 11.33
CA ALA A 228 22.14 6.26 11.86
C ALA A 228 20.63 6.53 11.72
N ALA A 229 19.97 5.92 10.74
CA ALA A 229 18.54 6.08 10.52
C ALA A 229 17.91 4.79 9.97
N LEU A 230 16.64 4.59 10.33
CA LEU A 230 15.79 3.53 9.80
C LEU A 230 14.52 4.15 9.19
N ILE A 231 14.22 3.79 7.95
CA ILE A 231 12.98 4.13 7.26
C ILE A 231 12.14 2.86 7.14
N LEU A 232 10.95 2.86 7.72
CA LEU A 232 9.99 1.77 7.58
C LEU A 232 9.11 2.03 6.36
N ALA A 233 9.25 1.20 5.33
CA ALA A 233 8.50 1.23 4.07
C ALA A 233 7.90 -0.15 3.74
N THR A 234 7.37 -0.82 4.76
CA THR A 234 7.06 -2.26 4.76
C THR A 234 5.68 -2.65 4.22
N GLY A 235 4.91 -1.68 3.71
CA GLY A 235 3.54 -1.92 3.25
C GLY A 235 2.54 -2.18 4.39
N GLY A 236 1.37 -2.73 4.04
CA GLY A 236 0.26 -2.98 4.96
C GLY A 236 0.20 -4.40 5.51
N PHE A 237 -0.97 -4.76 6.06
CA PHE A 237 -1.21 -6.03 6.76
C PHE A 237 -2.41 -6.84 6.21
N ALA A 238 -2.99 -6.43 5.09
CA ALA A 238 -4.21 -7.04 4.52
C ALA A 238 -4.00 -8.46 3.96
N ALA A 239 -2.77 -8.99 3.94
CA ALA A 239 -2.49 -10.40 3.68
C ALA A 239 -2.36 -11.24 4.96
N ASN A 240 -2.51 -10.67 6.15
CA ASN A 240 -2.53 -11.41 7.40
C ASN A 240 -3.99 -11.58 7.87
N PRO A 241 -4.60 -12.78 7.74
CA PRO A 241 -5.99 -12.99 8.14
C PRO A 241 -6.22 -12.69 9.62
N ALA A 242 -5.31 -13.08 10.51
CA ALA A 242 -5.48 -12.89 11.94
C ALA A 242 -5.50 -11.39 12.31
N ALA A 243 -4.68 -10.58 11.63
CA ALA A 243 -4.66 -9.13 11.83
C ALA A 243 -5.84 -8.42 11.16
N ALA A 244 -6.30 -8.91 10.00
CA ALA A 244 -7.37 -8.27 9.23
C ALA A 244 -8.77 -8.61 9.73
N LEU A 245 -9.01 -9.87 10.12
CA LEU A 245 -10.33 -10.42 10.45
C LEU A 245 -11.13 -9.60 11.48
N PRO A 246 -10.53 -9.05 12.56
CA PRO A 246 -11.27 -8.25 13.54
C PRO A 246 -11.94 -6.99 12.97
N PHE A 247 -11.53 -6.55 11.78
CA PHE A 247 -11.96 -5.29 11.16
C PHE A 247 -12.75 -5.50 9.86
N LEU A 248 -12.99 -6.75 9.46
CA LEU A 248 -13.76 -7.06 8.24
C LEU A 248 -15.26 -7.13 8.54
N PRO A 249 -16.13 -6.70 7.60
CA PRO A 249 -17.57 -6.84 7.75
C PRO A 249 -18.00 -8.32 7.71
N PRO A 250 -19.16 -8.68 8.31
CA PRO A 250 -19.65 -10.06 8.35
C PRO A 250 -19.67 -10.78 7.00
N SER A 251 -20.07 -10.08 5.92
CA SER A 251 -20.10 -10.63 4.56
C SER A 251 -18.74 -11.11 4.03
N GLN A 252 -17.63 -10.61 4.59
CA GLN A 252 -16.28 -11.07 4.27
C GLN A 252 -15.76 -12.13 5.24
N ILE A 253 -16.27 -12.17 6.47
CA ILE A 253 -15.91 -13.17 7.50
C ILE A 253 -16.35 -14.58 7.07
N LEU A 254 -17.43 -14.70 6.29
CA LEU A 254 -17.93 -15.98 5.77
C LEU A 254 -16.95 -16.71 4.84
N ARG A 255 -15.92 -16.02 4.32
CA ARG A 255 -14.80 -16.65 3.61
C ARG A 255 -13.63 -16.79 4.58
N VAL A 256 -13.34 -18.01 5.03
CA VAL A 256 -12.21 -18.29 5.93
C VAL A 256 -11.14 -19.12 5.20
N PRO A 257 -9.94 -18.58 4.93
CA PRO A 257 -9.50 -17.20 5.19
C PRO A 257 -10.11 -16.18 4.20
N PRO A 258 -10.23 -14.90 4.61
CA PRO A 258 -10.75 -13.84 3.75
C PRO A 258 -9.94 -13.69 2.47
N ALA A 259 -10.63 -13.40 1.37
CA ALA A 259 -9.97 -13.17 0.09
C ALA A 259 -9.09 -11.92 0.17
N THR A 260 -7.96 -11.92 -0.55
CA THR A 260 -7.06 -10.78 -0.61
C THR A 260 -6.47 -10.61 -2.00
N THR A 261 -6.20 -9.37 -2.38
CA THR A 261 -5.46 -9.02 -3.60
C THR A 261 -3.96 -8.83 -3.34
N ASN A 262 -3.54 -8.91 -2.08
CA ASN A 262 -2.16 -8.70 -1.64
C ASN A 262 -1.32 -9.96 -1.85
N GLY A 263 0.01 -9.79 -1.96
CA GLY A 263 0.92 -10.92 -1.75
C GLY A 263 1.12 -11.20 -0.26
N ASP A 264 1.54 -12.41 0.08
CA ASP A 264 1.68 -12.86 1.49
C ASP A 264 2.69 -12.02 2.30
N TRP A 265 3.56 -11.27 1.61
CA TRP A 265 4.47 -10.31 2.22
C TRP A 265 3.78 -9.16 2.97
N ALA A 266 2.53 -8.82 2.65
CA ALA A 266 1.79 -7.72 3.28
C ALA A 266 1.17 -8.15 4.62
N SER A 267 2.02 -8.55 5.56
CA SER A 267 1.64 -9.21 6.82
C SER A 267 1.63 -8.28 8.05
N GLY A 268 2.10 -7.04 7.91
CA GLY A 268 2.10 -6.05 9.00
C GLY A 268 3.25 -6.14 10.00
N ASP A 269 4.32 -6.89 9.70
CA ASP A 269 5.39 -7.24 10.65
C ASP A 269 5.99 -6.02 11.39
N ALA A 270 6.15 -4.89 10.69
CA ALA A 270 6.77 -3.70 11.27
C ALA A 270 5.82 -2.82 12.09
N LEU A 271 4.49 -3.05 12.06
CA LEU A 271 3.54 -2.26 12.86
C LEU A 271 3.77 -2.51 14.36
N GLY A 272 3.91 -3.77 14.75
CA GLY A 272 4.23 -4.15 16.13
C GLY A 272 5.60 -3.64 16.57
N LEU A 273 6.58 -3.70 15.67
CA LEU A 273 7.92 -3.15 15.92
C LEU A 273 7.90 -1.64 16.13
N ALA A 274 7.19 -0.90 15.28
CA ALA A 274 7.03 0.55 15.41
C ALA A 274 6.34 0.91 16.74
N ALA A 275 5.27 0.20 17.10
CA ALA A 275 4.58 0.41 18.38
C ALA A 275 5.49 0.12 19.59
N ALA A 276 6.29 -0.95 19.53
CA ALA A 276 7.26 -1.27 20.57
C ALA A 276 8.36 -0.21 20.73
N LEU A 277 8.64 0.55 19.66
CA LEU A 277 9.54 1.71 19.68
C LEU A 277 8.84 3.01 20.11
N GLY A 278 7.59 2.94 20.58
CA GLY A 278 6.84 4.10 21.07
C GLY A 278 6.07 4.86 19.99
N ALA A 279 6.03 4.37 18.75
CA ALA A 279 5.19 4.98 17.72
C ALA A 279 3.70 4.77 18.04
N LYS A 280 2.90 5.83 17.88
CA LYS A 280 1.44 5.71 17.91
C LYS A 280 0.96 5.15 16.59
N LEU A 281 0.09 4.13 16.65
CA LEU A 281 -0.61 3.60 15.48
C LEU A 281 -1.99 4.26 15.39
N GLU A 282 -2.39 4.66 14.19
CA GLU A 282 -3.65 5.35 13.89
C GLU A 282 -4.31 4.67 12.67
N GLY A 283 -5.65 4.51 12.71
CA GLY A 283 -6.42 3.95 11.60
C GLY A 283 -6.16 2.46 11.28
N VAL A 284 -5.62 1.69 12.24
CA VAL A 284 -5.34 0.25 12.05
C VAL A 284 -6.61 -0.60 11.90
N ASP A 285 -7.75 -0.08 12.34
CA ASP A 285 -9.08 -0.66 12.22
C ASP A 285 -9.78 -0.32 10.90
N ARG A 286 -9.17 0.51 10.04
CA ARG A 286 -9.70 0.92 8.75
C ARG A 286 -9.14 0.06 7.63
N ILE A 287 -9.83 -1.02 7.29
CA ILE A 287 -9.48 -1.89 6.17
C ILE A 287 -10.39 -1.63 4.97
N GLN A 288 -9.79 -1.35 3.83
CA GLN A 288 -10.52 -1.24 2.57
C GLN A 288 -10.59 -2.59 1.86
N ILE A 289 -11.79 -2.94 1.40
CA ILE A 289 -12.03 -4.08 0.51
C ILE A 289 -12.13 -3.55 -0.92
N HIS A 290 -11.46 -4.22 -1.85
CA HIS A 290 -11.64 -3.93 -3.27
C HIS A 290 -12.90 -4.65 -3.78
N PRO A 291 -13.85 -3.96 -4.42
CA PRO A 291 -15.15 -4.56 -4.78
C PRO A 291 -15.01 -5.66 -5.83
N THR A 292 -14.03 -5.55 -6.73
CA THR A 292 -13.89 -6.43 -7.90
C THR A 292 -12.56 -7.16 -7.91
N GLY A 293 -12.60 -8.49 -7.94
CA GLY A 293 -11.46 -9.37 -8.16
C GLY A 293 -11.86 -10.49 -9.12
N PHE A 294 -10.97 -10.86 -10.03
CA PHE A 294 -11.24 -11.96 -10.95
C PHE A 294 -11.33 -13.28 -10.18
N VAL A 295 -12.32 -14.08 -10.54
CA VAL A 295 -12.57 -15.40 -9.96
C VAL A 295 -12.10 -16.45 -10.96
N ASP A 296 -11.09 -17.24 -10.59
CA ASP A 296 -10.77 -18.48 -11.31
C ASP A 296 -11.92 -19.47 -11.11
N LEU A 297 -12.58 -19.86 -12.20
CA LEU A 297 -13.72 -20.78 -12.17
C LEU A 297 -13.32 -22.19 -11.73
N ASN A 298 -12.05 -22.58 -11.89
CA ASN A 298 -11.54 -23.86 -11.40
C ASN A 298 -11.26 -23.81 -9.89
N HIS A 299 -10.97 -22.62 -9.36
CA HIS A 299 -10.66 -22.41 -7.94
C HIS A 299 -11.42 -21.18 -7.39
N PRO A 300 -12.77 -21.21 -7.38
CA PRO A 300 -13.58 -20.03 -7.06
C PRO A 300 -13.37 -19.54 -5.63
N THR A 301 -13.01 -20.44 -4.72
CA THR A 301 -12.72 -20.19 -3.31
C THR A 301 -11.26 -19.82 -3.04
N ALA A 302 -10.40 -19.73 -4.07
CA ALA A 302 -9.01 -19.33 -3.90
C ALA A 302 -8.92 -18.01 -3.14
N ARG A 303 -8.13 -17.98 -2.07
CA ARG A 303 -7.96 -16.82 -1.20
C ARG A 303 -7.39 -15.63 -1.98
N SER A 304 -6.31 -15.86 -2.72
CA SER A 304 -5.65 -14.83 -3.51
C SER A 304 -6.46 -14.55 -4.76
N LYS A 305 -6.82 -13.28 -4.96
CA LYS A 305 -7.54 -12.81 -6.15
C LYS A 305 -6.66 -11.90 -6.99
N PHE A 306 -6.67 -12.10 -8.30
CA PHE A 306 -6.15 -11.09 -9.21
C PHE A 306 -7.13 -9.91 -9.19
N LEU A 307 -6.62 -8.71 -8.90
CA LEU A 307 -7.46 -7.52 -8.77
C LEU A 307 -8.04 -7.18 -10.15
N ALA A 308 -9.37 -7.08 -10.24
CA ALA A 308 -10.02 -6.57 -11.43
C ALA A 308 -9.97 -5.03 -11.35
N PRO A 309 -9.17 -4.35 -12.20
CA PRO A 309 -8.84 -2.94 -12.00
C PRO A 309 -10.07 -2.05 -11.95
N GLU A 310 -10.05 -1.05 -11.06
CA GLU A 310 -11.07 -0.01 -11.01
C GLU A 310 -11.15 0.77 -12.33
N LYS A 311 -10.03 0.88 -13.04
CA LYS A 311 -9.98 1.43 -14.40
C LYS A 311 -10.99 0.79 -15.35
N LEU A 312 -11.33 -0.51 -15.20
CA LEU A 312 -12.35 -1.16 -16.04
C LEU A 312 -13.71 -0.46 -15.92
N ARG A 313 -14.09 -0.04 -14.71
CA ARG A 313 -15.28 0.78 -14.46
C ARG A 313 -15.08 2.21 -14.94
N GLY A 314 -13.89 2.77 -14.69
CA GLY A 314 -13.47 4.11 -15.14
C GLY A 314 -13.58 4.36 -16.65
N VAL A 315 -13.38 3.33 -17.47
CA VAL A 315 -13.47 3.41 -18.94
C VAL A 315 -14.84 2.99 -19.50
N GLY A 316 -15.84 2.78 -18.63
CA GLY A 316 -17.24 2.51 -19.03
C GLY A 316 -17.74 1.10 -18.76
N GLY A 317 -16.98 0.26 -18.06
CA GLY A 317 -17.46 -1.05 -17.62
C GLY A 317 -18.61 -0.93 -16.63
N VAL A 318 -19.68 -1.69 -16.86
CA VAL A 318 -20.88 -1.71 -16.02
C VAL A 318 -20.92 -2.95 -15.13
N LEU A 319 -21.54 -2.83 -13.96
CA LEU A 319 -21.77 -3.96 -13.05
C LEU A 319 -23.22 -4.42 -13.19
N LEU A 320 -23.40 -5.68 -13.61
CA LEU A 320 -24.71 -6.29 -13.80
C LEU A 320 -24.93 -7.39 -12.76
N ASP A 321 -26.17 -7.46 -12.26
CA ASP A 321 -26.64 -8.64 -11.55
C ASP A 321 -26.70 -9.82 -12.56
N PRO A 322 -26.00 -10.93 -12.32
CA PRO A 322 -25.99 -12.08 -13.23
C PRO A 322 -27.35 -12.80 -13.37
N ILE A 323 -28.33 -12.54 -12.50
CA ILE A 323 -29.67 -13.14 -12.57
C ILE A 323 -30.63 -12.26 -13.35
N SER A 324 -30.80 -11.00 -12.94
CA SER A 324 -31.73 -10.09 -13.62
C SER A 324 -31.15 -9.40 -14.85
N GLY A 325 -29.83 -9.40 -15.01
CA GLY A 325 -29.12 -8.67 -16.07
C GLY A 325 -29.15 -7.14 -15.89
N ARG A 326 -29.64 -6.63 -14.75
CA ARG A 326 -29.80 -5.19 -14.50
C ARG A 326 -28.60 -4.60 -13.74
N ARG A 327 -28.34 -3.31 -13.97
CA ARG A 327 -27.42 -2.51 -13.13
C ARG A 327 -28.00 -2.33 -11.74
N PHE A 328 -27.13 -2.29 -10.73
CA PHE A 328 -27.53 -2.23 -9.32
C PHE A 328 -26.76 -1.20 -8.49
N VAL A 329 -25.74 -0.55 -9.07
CA VAL A 329 -24.92 0.45 -8.39
C VAL A 329 -24.31 1.42 -9.40
N ASP A 330 -23.97 2.62 -8.95
CA ASP A 330 -23.07 3.51 -9.69
C ASP A 330 -21.63 2.96 -9.60
N GLU A 331 -21.07 2.58 -10.74
CA GLU A 331 -19.76 1.96 -10.83
C GLU A 331 -18.60 2.91 -10.49
N LEU A 332 -18.83 4.23 -10.41
CA LEU A 332 -17.85 5.23 -9.98
C LEU A 332 -18.07 5.74 -8.56
N ASP A 333 -18.98 5.13 -7.80
CA ASP A 333 -19.09 5.42 -6.37
C ASP A 333 -17.88 4.86 -5.59
N THR A 334 -17.80 5.18 -4.30
CA THR A 334 -16.69 4.74 -3.43
C THR A 334 -16.67 3.22 -3.30
N ARG A 335 -15.48 2.65 -3.09
CA ARG A 335 -15.31 1.20 -2.90
C ARG A 335 -16.18 0.62 -1.79
N GLU A 336 -16.42 1.39 -0.72
CA GLU A 336 -17.33 1.01 0.35
C GLU A 336 -18.74 0.74 -0.20
N ARG A 337 -19.28 1.70 -0.96
CA ARG A 337 -20.65 1.62 -1.50
C ARG A 337 -20.79 0.56 -2.56
N VAL A 338 -19.82 0.45 -3.48
CA VAL A 338 -19.82 -0.61 -4.49
C VAL A 338 -19.73 -2.00 -3.83
N THR A 339 -18.87 -2.16 -2.81
CA THR A 339 -18.77 -3.41 -2.06
C THR A 339 -20.07 -3.73 -1.31
N ALA A 340 -20.68 -2.74 -0.67
CA ALA A 340 -21.95 -2.91 0.05
C ALA A 340 -23.09 -3.33 -0.90
N ALA A 341 -23.19 -2.72 -2.09
CA ALA A 341 -24.19 -3.09 -3.08
C ALA A 341 -24.01 -4.53 -3.59
N ILE A 342 -22.76 -4.97 -3.80
CA ILE A 342 -22.46 -6.36 -4.16
C ILE A 342 -22.83 -7.33 -3.04
N ALA A 343 -22.55 -6.97 -1.78
CA ALA A 343 -22.89 -7.79 -0.62
C ALA A 343 -24.41 -7.91 -0.44
N ALA A 344 -25.16 -6.81 -0.55
CA ALA A 344 -26.61 -6.82 -0.46
C ALA A 344 -27.26 -7.75 -1.50
N LEU A 345 -26.76 -7.72 -2.75
CA LEU A 345 -27.20 -8.65 -3.78
C LEU A 345 -26.93 -10.13 -3.45
N ALA A 346 -25.90 -10.43 -2.67
CA ALA A 346 -25.60 -11.79 -2.24
C ALA A 346 -26.51 -12.24 -1.08
N GLU A 347 -26.73 -11.36 -0.10
CA GLU A 347 -27.59 -11.60 1.07
C GLU A 347 -29.06 -11.81 0.68
N GLU A 348 -29.61 -10.99 -0.22
CA GLU A 348 -30.96 -11.16 -0.77
C GLU A 348 -31.17 -12.57 -1.35
N ARG A 349 -30.12 -13.15 -1.95
CA ARG A 349 -30.20 -14.49 -2.56
C ARG A 349 -30.14 -15.62 -1.54
N GLU A 350 -29.39 -15.44 -0.45
CA GLU A 350 -29.34 -16.42 0.63
C GLU A 350 -30.70 -16.47 1.36
N GLY A 351 -31.30 -15.30 1.63
CA GLY A 351 -32.66 -15.21 2.17
C GLY A 351 -33.73 -15.79 1.24
N GLU A 352 -33.66 -15.52 -0.06
CA GLU A 352 -34.54 -16.14 -1.06
C GLU A 352 -34.35 -17.66 -1.19
N GLY A 353 -33.16 -18.18 -0.85
CA GLY A 353 -32.83 -19.60 -0.89
C GLY A 353 -33.43 -20.39 0.28
N GLU A 354 -33.58 -19.75 1.45
CA GLU A 354 -34.26 -20.32 2.60
C GLU A 354 -35.78 -20.38 2.39
N ASP A 355 -36.39 -19.34 1.79
CA ASP A 355 -37.81 -19.33 1.45
C ASP A 355 -38.17 -20.30 0.29
N LYS A 356 -37.23 -20.58 -0.63
CA LYS A 356 -37.45 -21.51 -1.76
C LYS A 356 -37.28 -22.99 -1.41
N LYS A 357 -36.95 -23.36 -0.17
CA LYS A 357 -37.17 -24.76 0.29
C LYS A 357 -38.66 -25.13 0.37
N ALA A 358 -39.56 -24.17 0.14
CA ALA A 358 -40.97 -24.42 -0.17
C ALA A 358 -41.29 -24.02 -1.64
N GLY A 359 -41.14 -24.95 -2.58
CA GLY A 359 -41.77 -24.83 -3.92
C GLY A 359 -40.90 -25.24 -5.11
N LYS A 360 -41.14 -26.45 -5.63
CA LYS A 360 -40.58 -26.95 -6.90
C LYS A 360 -41.20 -26.17 -8.08
N GLY A 361 -40.36 -25.60 -8.94
CA GLY A 361 -40.81 -24.94 -10.19
C GLY A 361 -39.81 -23.97 -10.85
N LYS A 362 -38.60 -23.78 -10.32
CA LYS A 362 -37.63 -22.75 -10.79
C LYS A 362 -36.46 -23.27 -11.65
N GLU A 363 -36.42 -24.56 -12.00
CA GLU A 363 -35.28 -25.14 -12.75
C GLU A 363 -35.36 -24.90 -14.27
N GLU A 364 -36.55 -24.91 -14.88
CA GLU A 364 -36.70 -24.76 -16.34
C GLU A 364 -36.39 -23.35 -16.85
N ILE A 365 -36.75 -22.31 -16.07
CA ILE A 365 -36.52 -20.90 -16.45
C ILE A 365 -35.03 -20.52 -16.41
N LYS A 366 -34.22 -21.19 -15.57
CA LYS A 366 -32.79 -20.91 -15.44
C LYS A 366 -31.96 -21.37 -16.63
N GLU A 367 -32.32 -22.49 -17.25
CA GLU A 367 -31.62 -23.01 -18.44
C GLU A 367 -31.88 -22.14 -19.67
N GLU A 368 -33.13 -21.67 -19.86
CA GLU A 368 -33.50 -20.84 -21.00
C GLU A 368 -32.83 -19.44 -20.99
N ILE A 369 -32.68 -18.84 -19.81
CA ILE A 369 -31.97 -17.56 -19.63
C ILE A 369 -30.46 -17.74 -19.87
N LYS A 370 -29.89 -18.87 -19.47
CA LYS A 370 -28.47 -19.20 -19.67
C LYS A 370 -28.09 -19.32 -21.15
N GLU A 371 -28.96 -19.95 -21.94
CA GLU A 371 -28.79 -20.09 -23.39
C GLU A 371 -28.86 -18.72 -24.09
N LYS A 372 -29.85 -17.88 -23.74
CA LYS A 372 -29.98 -16.52 -24.30
C LYS A 372 -28.77 -15.64 -24.01
N ILE A 373 -28.29 -15.62 -22.76
CA ILE A 373 -27.09 -14.88 -22.38
C ILE A 373 -25.84 -15.39 -23.13
N LYS A 374 -25.71 -16.70 -23.35
CA LYS A 374 -24.61 -17.28 -24.14
C LYS A 374 -24.63 -16.83 -25.60
N GLU A 375 -25.80 -16.73 -26.21
CA GLU A 375 -25.93 -16.27 -27.60
C GLU A 375 -25.65 -14.76 -27.73
N GLU A 376 -26.08 -13.95 -26.77
CA GLU A 376 -25.87 -12.50 -26.76
C GLU A 376 -24.39 -12.15 -26.52
N ILE A 377 -23.74 -12.83 -25.57
CA ILE A 377 -22.28 -12.72 -25.32
C ILE A 377 -21.48 -13.14 -26.56
N LYS A 378 -21.95 -14.12 -27.34
CA LYS A 378 -21.31 -14.52 -28.61
C LYS A 378 -21.45 -13.46 -29.71
N LYS A 379 -22.50 -12.63 -29.68
CA LYS A 379 -22.76 -11.58 -30.69
C LYS A 379 -22.03 -10.27 -30.40
N GLU A 380 -21.85 -9.88 -29.14
CA GLU A 380 -21.36 -8.54 -28.79
C GLU A 380 -19.87 -8.44 -28.44
N ILE A 381 -19.17 -9.55 -28.16
CA ILE A 381 -17.73 -9.51 -27.93
C ILE A 381 -17.00 -9.48 -29.28
N LYS A 382 -16.89 -8.27 -29.85
CA LYS A 382 -15.92 -7.94 -30.91
C LYS A 382 -14.51 -8.27 -30.43
N GLU A 383 -13.70 -8.72 -31.39
CA GLU A 383 -12.33 -9.25 -31.31
C GLU A 383 -11.32 -8.47 -30.45
N GLU A 384 -11.57 -7.20 -30.10
CA GLU A 384 -10.67 -6.36 -29.30
C GLU A 384 -10.57 -6.79 -27.83
N ILE A 385 -11.69 -7.08 -27.16
CA ILE A 385 -11.68 -7.48 -25.73
C ILE A 385 -11.05 -8.88 -25.56
N LYS A 386 -11.22 -9.77 -26.54
CA LYS A 386 -10.56 -11.09 -26.55
C LYS A 386 -9.05 -11.00 -26.69
N LYS A 387 -8.54 -9.95 -27.34
CA LYS A 387 -7.09 -9.75 -27.53
C LYS A 387 -6.44 -9.24 -26.25
N GLU A 388 -7.07 -8.27 -25.57
CA GLU A 388 -6.60 -7.75 -24.27
C GLU A 388 -6.64 -8.81 -23.17
N ILE A 389 -7.76 -9.55 -23.03
CA ILE A 389 -7.88 -10.60 -22.02
C ILE A 389 -6.89 -11.75 -22.26
N LYS A 390 -6.58 -12.11 -23.52
CA LYS A 390 -5.60 -13.16 -23.83
C LYS A 390 -4.15 -12.75 -23.57
N GLU A 391 -3.80 -11.47 -23.73
CA GLU A 391 -2.47 -10.98 -23.41
C GLU A 391 -2.25 -10.84 -21.90
N GLU A 392 -3.33 -10.61 -21.14
CA GLU A 392 -3.27 -10.44 -19.68
C GLU A 392 -3.30 -11.77 -18.92
N ILE A 393 -3.88 -12.84 -19.50
CA ILE A 393 -3.89 -14.20 -18.93
C ILE A 393 -2.58 -14.97 -19.24
N LYS A 394 -1.79 -14.54 -20.22
CA LYS A 394 -0.54 -15.21 -20.63
C LYS A 394 0.74 -14.66 -19.99
N LYS A 395 0.66 -13.59 -19.20
CA LYS A 395 1.77 -13.03 -18.41
C LYS A 395 1.55 -13.33 -16.93
#